data_AF-A0A956B3Q1-F1
#
_entry.id   AF-A0A956B3Q1-F1
#
_cell.length_a   1.000
_cell.length_b   1.000
_cell.length_c   1.000
_cell.angle_alpha   90.00
_cell.angle_beta   90.00
_cell.angle_gamma   90.00
#
_symmetry.space_group_name_H-M   'P 1'
#
loop_
_entity.id
_entity.type
_entity.pdbx_description
1 polymer ?
#
loop_
_entity_poly.entity_id
_entity_poly.type
_entity_poly.pdbx_seq_one_letter_code
_entity_poly.pdbx_strand_id
1 'polypeptide(L)'
;MRRAFTALILMVALCGASVAAAQPAPTATATASAAAPAASPPPAAPARQSLLGMRSSSSEPADWGGRVRSGFGLLLMLAVAFALSKNRRAVSWRLVGVGVGLQIVLGLATLSPPGQWLFGGFNQLVSNLLAYTAQGSTFLFGDLAVQNNMPVGTSVIPVPPDGANPAWLGGATMAPLAVPAGAWQFVRVGAFFAFGVLPTIIFFSSVMAVLYHLGVMQAVVRAIAVVMQKTMRTSGAETLSAAGNIFVGQTEAPLLIRPFVKDMTESELMAVMTGGFATVAGGVMVAYVGMLRGVFPEIAGHLLCASIMSAPAALVVAKIVIPEPDPNKSKTYGSLKVDLRSTDANVIDAAARGASEGLQLALNVGAMLLAFLAIIAMINGFVGWVGGLFGAEGLTMELMLGYVLRPFAWAMGVNWADANLVGSLLGIKTIANEFVAYQVLADRASELTSVRSMVIATYALCGFANFGSIGIQLGGISPLAPERRGDLARIGLRAMVAGTLAAFMTACVIGMMF
;
A
#
# COMPACT_ATOMS: atom_id res chain seq x y z
N MET A 1 -0.09 -17.69 24.39
CA MET A 1 1.09 -16.82 24.18
C MET A 1 2.32 -17.61 23.77
N ARG A 2 2.87 -18.54 24.57
CA ARG A 2 4.07 -19.32 24.17
C ARG A 2 3.92 -20.06 22.83
N ARG A 3 2.83 -20.81 22.60
CA ARG A 3 2.61 -21.56 21.34
C ARG A 3 2.51 -20.69 20.08
N ALA A 4 1.86 -19.53 20.15
CA ALA A 4 1.75 -18.59 19.02
C ALA A 4 3.07 -17.87 18.72
N PHE A 5 3.84 -17.54 19.75
CA PHE A 5 5.17 -16.94 19.61
C PHE A 5 6.18 -17.94 19.04
N THR A 6 6.11 -19.20 19.48
CA THR A 6 6.88 -20.31 18.91
C THR A 6 6.49 -20.57 17.46
N ALA A 7 5.20 -20.49 17.09
CA ALA A 7 4.75 -20.63 15.70
C ALA A 7 5.25 -19.49 14.79
N LEU A 8 5.22 -18.23 15.25
CA LEU A 8 5.76 -17.09 14.52
C LEU A 8 7.28 -17.21 14.34
N ILE A 9 8.02 -17.59 15.39
CA ILE A 9 9.46 -17.81 15.32
C ILE A 9 9.77 -19.00 14.40
N LEU A 10 9.02 -20.11 14.48
CA LEU A 10 9.20 -21.24 13.57
C LEU A 10 8.90 -20.83 12.13
N MET A 11 7.85 -20.06 11.86
CA MET A 11 7.48 -19.67 10.51
C MET A 11 8.48 -18.68 9.90
N VAL A 12 8.97 -17.71 10.69
CA VAL A 12 10.06 -16.80 10.29
C VAL A 12 11.37 -17.57 10.09
N ALA A 13 11.69 -18.54 10.95
CA ALA A 13 12.86 -19.39 10.80
C ALA A 13 12.75 -20.33 9.57
N LEU A 14 11.58 -20.90 9.30
CA LEU A 14 11.30 -21.77 8.16
C LEU A 14 11.29 -20.98 6.82
N CYS A 15 10.81 -19.74 6.83
CA CYS A 15 10.90 -18.82 5.67
C CYS A 15 12.33 -18.31 5.45
N GLY A 16 13.19 -18.33 6.48
CA GLY A 16 14.61 -17.98 6.37
C GLY A 16 15.51 -19.14 5.92
N ALA A 17 15.11 -20.39 6.17
CA ALA A 17 15.96 -21.56 5.99
C ALA A 17 15.78 -22.34 4.66
N SER A 18 14.74 -22.06 3.87
CA SER A 18 14.26 -23.01 2.84
C SER A 18 14.67 -22.73 1.39
N VAL A 19 15.55 -21.76 1.10
CA VAL A 19 16.03 -21.55 -0.29
C VAL A 19 17.15 -22.55 -0.68
N ALA A 20 17.75 -23.27 0.27
CA ALA A 20 18.92 -24.11 0.00
C ALA A 20 18.65 -25.59 -0.35
N ALA A 21 17.41 -26.10 -0.25
CA ALA A 21 17.19 -27.55 -0.16
C ALA A 21 16.06 -28.14 -1.03
N ALA A 22 15.77 -27.60 -2.22
CA ALA A 22 14.74 -28.17 -3.08
C ALA A 22 15.12 -28.17 -4.58
N GLN A 23 16.01 -29.08 -4.97
CA GLN A 23 16.02 -29.63 -6.33
C GLN A 23 16.43 -31.12 -6.29
N PRO A 24 15.52 -32.08 -6.58
CA PRO A 24 15.92 -33.38 -7.08
C PRO A 24 16.14 -33.29 -8.60
N ALA A 25 17.30 -33.76 -9.06
CA ALA A 25 17.68 -33.75 -10.47
C ALA A 25 16.75 -34.67 -11.31
N PRO A 26 16.27 -34.24 -12.49
CA PRO A 26 15.62 -35.14 -13.42
C PRO A 26 16.67 -35.96 -14.18
N THR A 27 16.61 -37.28 -14.05
CA THR A 27 17.26 -38.23 -14.95
C THR A 27 16.46 -38.33 -16.25
N ALA A 28 16.98 -37.75 -17.33
CA ALA A 28 16.58 -38.11 -18.69
C ALA A 28 17.76 -37.93 -19.65
N THR A 29 18.15 -39.05 -20.26
CA THR A 29 19.14 -39.17 -21.33
C THR A 29 18.62 -38.54 -22.63
N ALA A 30 19.27 -37.49 -23.14
CA ALA A 30 19.21 -37.11 -24.56
C ALA A 30 20.45 -36.30 -24.98
N THR A 31 21.04 -36.78 -26.07
CA THR A 31 22.13 -36.32 -26.94
C THR A 31 22.61 -34.86 -26.88
N ALA A 32 23.94 -34.72 -26.88
CA ALA A 32 24.70 -33.48 -26.91
C ALA A 32 24.40 -32.57 -28.12
N SER A 33 24.10 -31.31 -27.83
CA SER A 33 24.23 -30.17 -28.76
C SER A 33 24.63 -28.93 -27.96
N ALA A 34 25.68 -28.26 -28.43
CA ALA A 34 26.33 -27.02 -27.97
C ALA A 34 25.86 -26.41 -26.63
N ALA A 35 26.75 -26.46 -25.63
CA ALA A 35 26.57 -25.82 -24.32
C ALA A 35 26.34 -24.30 -24.44
N ALA A 36 25.16 -23.85 -24.00
CA ALA A 36 24.93 -22.46 -23.62
C ALA A 36 25.84 -22.12 -22.42
N PRO A 37 26.35 -20.88 -22.30
CA PRO A 37 27.15 -20.49 -21.14
C PRO A 37 26.32 -20.68 -19.88
N ALA A 38 26.92 -21.34 -18.88
CA ALA A 38 26.30 -21.63 -17.60
C ALA A 38 25.64 -20.37 -17.04
N ALA A 39 24.34 -20.47 -16.71
CA ALA A 39 23.63 -19.43 -16.01
C ALA A 39 24.45 -19.03 -14.78
N SER A 40 24.77 -17.74 -14.69
CA SER A 40 25.44 -17.17 -13.51
C SER A 40 24.71 -17.63 -12.25
N PRO A 41 25.43 -17.96 -11.16
CA PRO A 41 24.81 -18.28 -9.89
C PRO A 41 23.80 -17.18 -9.52
N PRO A 42 22.70 -17.52 -8.83
CA PRO A 42 21.74 -16.51 -8.37
C PRO A 42 22.52 -15.38 -7.69
N PRO A 43 22.23 -14.11 -8.01
CA PRO A 43 22.96 -12.99 -7.42
C PRO A 43 22.95 -13.17 -5.90
N ALA A 44 24.12 -13.06 -5.28
CA ALA A 44 24.25 -13.07 -3.84
C ALA A 44 23.20 -12.12 -3.25
N ALA A 45 22.53 -12.54 -2.18
CA ALA A 45 21.51 -11.74 -1.51
C ALA A 45 22.00 -10.28 -1.42
N PRO A 46 21.24 -9.30 -1.92
CA PRO A 46 21.70 -7.92 -1.93
C PRO A 46 22.15 -7.56 -0.52
N ALA A 47 23.36 -6.98 -0.42
CA ALA A 47 23.89 -6.52 0.86
C ALA A 47 22.78 -5.73 1.58
N ARG A 48 22.56 -6.03 2.88
CA ARG A 48 21.56 -5.34 3.72
C ARG A 48 21.81 -3.83 3.69
N GLN A 49 21.28 -3.12 2.69
CA GLN A 49 21.25 -1.67 2.70
C GLN A 49 20.13 -1.30 3.66
N SER A 50 20.51 -1.01 4.90
CA SER A 50 19.56 -0.60 5.91
C SER A 50 18.86 0.70 5.50
N LEU A 51 17.79 1.08 6.19
CA LEU A 51 17.19 2.42 6.06
C LEU A 51 18.22 3.56 6.25
N LEU A 52 19.30 3.30 7.01
CA LEU A 52 20.46 4.19 7.10
C LEU A 52 21.32 4.19 5.82
N GLY A 53 21.41 3.05 5.14
CA GLY A 53 22.09 2.87 3.85
C GLY A 53 21.57 3.79 2.76
N MET A 54 20.25 4.03 2.69
CA MET A 54 19.65 5.04 1.79
C MET A 54 19.92 6.48 2.22
N ARG A 55 20.05 6.73 3.53
CA ARG A 55 20.49 8.03 4.06
C ARG A 55 22.00 8.27 3.82
N SER A 56 22.80 7.22 3.73
CA SER A 56 24.25 7.30 3.51
C SER A 56 24.69 7.16 2.05
N SER A 57 23.84 6.58 1.18
CA SER A 57 24.09 6.49 -0.27
C SER A 57 23.73 7.77 -1.01
N SER A 58 22.88 8.63 -0.42
CA SER A 58 22.78 10.01 -0.83
C SER A 58 24.03 10.75 -0.38
N SER A 59 24.90 11.11 -1.32
CA SER A 59 25.99 12.08 -1.14
C SER A 59 25.49 13.51 -0.82
N GLU A 60 24.19 13.68 -0.65
CA GLU A 60 23.51 14.93 -0.35
C GLU A 60 23.75 15.35 1.11
N PRO A 61 24.18 16.60 1.37
CA PRO A 61 24.25 17.13 2.72
C PRO A 61 22.86 17.11 3.38
N ALA A 62 22.82 17.06 4.72
CA ALA A 62 21.56 17.00 5.46
C ALA A 62 20.62 18.16 5.07
N ASP A 63 19.49 17.85 4.42
CA ASP A 63 18.47 18.83 4.02
C ASP A 63 17.67 19.29 5.25
N TRP A 64 18.29 20.15 6.06
CA TRP A 64 17.65 20.79 7.21
C TRP A 64 16.41 21.60 6.80
N GLY A 65 16.43 22.19 5.60
CA GLY A 65 15.28 22.92 5.05
C GLY A 65 14.08 22.01 4.84
N GLY A 66 14.25 20.86 4.20
CA GLY A 66 13.23 19.82 4.06
C GLY A 66 12.67 19.35 5.40
N ARG A 67 13.53 19.05 6.37
CA ARG A 67 13.11 18.55 7.69
C ARG A 67 12.28 19.57 8.47
N VAL A 68 12.71 20.83 8.48
CA VAL A 68 11.95 21.92 9.11
C VAL A 68 10.61 22.12 8.39
N ARG A 69 10.60 22.07 7.05
CA ARG A 69 9.36 22.12 6.25
C ARG A 69 8.41 20.98 6.64
N SER A 70 8.89 19.74 6.76
CA SER A 70 8.05 18.61 7.21
C SER A 70 7.48 18.81 8.61
N GLY A 71 8.24 19.41 9.53
CA GLY A 71 7.75 19.79 10.86
C GLY A 71 6.62 20.84 10.78
N PHE A 72 6.76 21.84 9.92
CA PHE A 72 5.69 22.79 9.62
C PHE A 72 4.48 22.13 8.96
N GLY A 73 4.71 21.20 8.03
CA GLY A 73 3.65 20.39 7.41
C GLY A 73 2.83 19.62 8.41
N LEU A 74 3.47 19.02 9.43
CA LEU A 74 2.77 18.33 10.51
C LEU A 74 1.83 19.28 11.27
N LEU A 75 2.30 20.49 11.59
CA LEU A 75 1.47 21.52 12.23
C LEU A 75 0.33 21.98 11.31
N LEU A 76 0.59 22.10 10.00
CA LEU A 76 -0.43 22.43 9.01
C LEU A 76 -1.52 21.36 8.96
N MET A 77 -1.18 20.06 8.95
CA MET A 77 -2.19 18.98 8.95
C MET A 77 -3.05 19.01 10.21
N LEU A 78 -2.44 19.26 11.38
CA LEU A 78 -3.16 19.43 12.64
C LEU A 78 -4.07 20.66 12.61
N ALA A 79 -3.61 21.77 12.04
CA ALA A 79 -4.40 22.99 11.89
C ALA A 79 -5.60 22.78 10.94
N VAL A 80 -5.41 22.06 9.83
CA VAL A 80 -6.50 21.69 8.91
C VAL A 80 -7.50 20.77 9.62
N ALA A 81 -7.03 19.74 10.34
CA ALA A 81 -7.90 18.87 11.13
C ALA A 81 -8.71 19.68 12.17
N PHE A 82 -8.07 20.62 12.86
CA PHE A 82 -8.71 21.48 13.86
C PHE A 82 -9.71 22.47 13.24
N ALA A 83 -9.42 22.97 12.03
CA ALA A 83 -10.33 23.80 11.27
C ALA A 83 -11.63 23.05 10.94
N LEU A 84 -11.51 21.76 10.60
CA LEU A 84 -12.61 20.83 10.31
C LEU A 84 -13.33 20.28 11.56
N SER A 85 -12.88 20.63 12.77
CA SER A 85 -13.43 20.12 14.03
C SER A 85 -14.88 20.56 14.28
N LYS A 86 -15.74 19.59 14.61
CA LYS A 86 -17.14 19.83 15.01
C LYS A 86 -17.27 20.52 16.36
N ASN A 87 -16.31 20.31 17.27
CA ASN A 87 -16.31 20.92 18.60
C ASN A 87 -14.88 21.15 19.12
N ARG A 88 -14.30 22.30 18.76
CA ARG A 88 -12.92 22.66 19.09
C ARG A 88 -12.60 22.67 20.60
N ARG A 89 -13.60 22.88 21.46
CA ARG A 89 -13.43 22.90 22.93
C ARG A 89 -13.31 21.51 23.54
N ALA A 90 -13.84 20.49 22.86
CA ALA A 90 -13.81 19.10 23.33
C ALA A 90 -12.55 18.34 22.85
N VAL A 91 -11.63 18.99 22.12
CA VAL A 91 -10.40 18.35 21.63
C VAL A 91 -9.48 18.04 22.81
N SER A 92 -9.17 16.74 22.98
CA SER A 92 -8.20 16.29 23.98
C SER A 92 -6.76 16.50 23.48
N TRP A 93 -6.16 17.64 23.85
CA TRP A 93 -4.76 17.94 23.48
C TRP A 93 -3.73 16.96 24.04
N ARG A 94 -4.07 16.28 25.15
CA ARG A 94 -3.27 15.15 25.64
C ARG A 94 -3.22 14.02 24.61
N LEU A 95 -4.37 13.63 24.06
CA LEU A 95 -4.44 12.58 23.04
C LEU A 95 -3.68 12.99 21.77
N VAL A 96 -3.87 14.24 21.33
CA VAL A 96 -3.15 14.79 20.17
C VAL A 96 -1.64 14.74 20.39
N GLY A 97 -1.15 15.27 21.51
CA GLY A 97 0.28 15.29 21.83
C GLY A 97 0.88 13.90 21.98
N VAL A 98 0.20 12.97 22.66
CA VAL A 98 0.66 11.59 22.80
C VAL A 98 0.66 10.86 21.46
N GLY A 99 -0.40 11.00 20.65
CA GLY A 99 -0.49 10.34 19.35
C GLY A 99 0.52 10.85 18.33
N VAL A 100 0.82 12.16 18.32
CA VAL A 100 1.94 12.73 17.54
C VAL A 100 3.27 12.23 18.08
N GLY A 101 3.44 12.20 19.40
CA GLY A 101 4.64 11.65 20.06
C GLY A 101 4.89 10.19 19.69
N LEU A 102 3.85 9.35 19.68
CA LEU A 102 3.96 7.95 19.24
C LEU A 102 4.44 7.84 17.80
N GLN A 103 3.92 8.66 16.88
CA GLN A 103 4.39 8.68 15.49
C GLN A 103 5.87 9.07 15.40
N ILE A 104 6.30 10.11 16.13
CA ILE A 104 7.70 10.56 16.15
C ILE A 104 8.61 9.47 16.73
N VAL A 105 8.20 8.84 17.84
CA VAL A 105 8.95 7.73 18.46
C VAL A 105 9.06 6.55 17.50
N LEU A 106 7.99 6.19 16.79
CA LEU A 106 8.00 5.14 15.77
C LEU A 106 8.90 5.51 14.58
N GLY A 107 8.84 6.76 14.12
CA GLY A 107 9.72 7.29 13.07
C GLY A 107 11.19 7.22 13.47
N LEU A 108 11.54 7.67 14.68
CA LEU A 108 12.89 7.56 15.22
C LEU A 108 13.32 6.11 15.42
N ALA A 109 12.40 5.23 15.83
CA ALA A 109 12.70 3.80 15.97
C ALA A 109 13.17 3.20 14.65
N THR A 110 12.69 3.67 13.49
CA THR A 110 13.15 3.19 12.17
C THR A 110 14.63 3.47 11.90
N LEU A 111 15.18 4.53 12.51
CA LEU A 111 16.58 4.89 12.42
C LEU A 111 17.46 4.14 13.44
N SER A 112 16.86 3.56 14.47
CA SER A 112 17.58 2.81 15.49
C SER A 112 18.06 1.45 14.97
N PRO A 113 19.19 0.91 15.45
CA PRO A 113 19.66 -0.42 15.03
C PRO A 113 18.61 -1.54 15.21
N PRO A 114 17.86 -1.61 16.34
CA PRO A 114 16.77 -2.58 16.48
C PRO A 114 15.64 -2.39 15.46
N GLY A 115 15.29 -1.14 15.13
CA GLY A 115 14.26 -0.87 14.13
C GLY A 115 14.72 -1.25 12.72
N GLN A 116 15.96 -0.98 12.36
CA GLN A 116 16.50 -1.40 11.06
C GLN A 116 16.56 -2.92 10.91
N TRP A 117 16.90 -3.61 11.99
CA TRP A 117 16.81 -5.08 12.03
C TRP A 117 15.36 -5.55 11.81
N LEU A 118 14.38 -4.90 12.46
CA LEU A 118 12.97 -5.26 12.34
C LEU A 118 12.40 -4.96 10.94
N PHE A 119 12.57 -3.73 10.43
CA PHE A 119 12.04 -3.32 9.13
C PHE A 119 12.78 -3.97 7.96
N GLY A 120 14.11 -4.14 8.06
CA GLY A 120 14.88 -4.91 7.08
C GLY A 120 14.53 -6.40 7.11
N GLY A 121 14.30 -6.97 8.30
CA GLY A 121 13.79 -8.33 8.45
C GLY A 121 12.41 -8.51 7.80
N PHE A 122 11.52 -7.52 7.95
CA PHE A 122 10.24 -7.51 7.25
C PHE A 122 10.40 -7.36 5.73
N ASN A 123 11.33 -6.52 5.26
CA ASN A 123 11.61 -6.39 3.82
C ASN A 123 12.06 -7.73 3.21
N GLN A 124 12.93 -8.45 3.91
CA GLN A 124 13.36 -9.79 3.52
C GLN A 124 12.20 -10.80 3.56
N LEU A 125 11.39 -10.76 4.61
CA LEU A 125 10.22 -11.64 4.74
C LEU A 125 9.28 -11.47 3.54
N VAL A 126 8.90 -10.23 3.22
CA VAL A 126 8.01 -9.94 2.08
C VAL A 126 8.67 -10.34 0.76
N SER A 127 9.96 -10.09 0.60
CA SER A 127 10.71 -10.51 -0.60
C SER A 127 10.71 -12.03 -0.78
N ASN A 128 10.89 -12.80 0.29
CA ASN A 128 10.81 -14.26 0.25
C ASN A 128 9.38 -14.73 -0.09
N LEU A 129 8.37 -14.13 0.51
CA LEU A 129 6.96 -14.45 0.22
C LEU A 129 6.57 -14.13 -1.22
N LEU A 130 7.07 -13.03 -1.78
CA LEU A 130 6.93 -12.71 -3.21
C LEU A 130 7.62 -13.77 -4.09
N ALA A 131 8.79 -14.26 -3.70
CA ALA A 131 9.49 -15.33 -4.42
C ALA A 131 8.71 -16.66 -4.38
N TYR A 132 8.11 -17.03 -3.24
CA TYR A 132 7.24 -18.21 -3.16
C TYR A 132 5.98 -18.05 -4.01
N THR A 133 5.38 -16.86 -4.02
CA THR A 133 4.23 -16.56 -4.89
C THR A 133 4.61 -16.68 -6.37
N ALA A 134 5.81 -16.24 -6.74
CA ALA A 134 6.29 -16.34 -8.11
C ALA A 134 6.36 -17.81 -8.59
N GLN A 135 6.72 -18.77 -7.72
CA GLN A 135 6.68 -20.19 -8.07
C GLN A 135 5.25 -20.66 -8.39
N GLY A 136 4.28 -20.32 -7.54
CA GLY A 136 2.87 -20.65 -7.78
C GLY A 136 2.30 -19.98 -9.04
N SER A 137 2.69 -18.74 -9.29
CA SER A 137 2.25 -17.97 -10.47
C SER A 137 2.89 -18.50 -11.75
N THR A 138 4.16 -18.92 -11.71
CA THR A 138 4.85 -19.55 -12.84
C THR A 138 4.22 -20.89 -13.19
N PHE A 139 3.80 -21.67 -12.18
CA PHE A 139 3.06 -22.91 -12.43
C PHE A 139 1.72 -22.66 -13.17
N LEU A 140 0.97 -21.62 -12.77
CA LEU A 140 -0.34 -21.31 -13.36
C LEU A 140 -0.25 -20.58 -14.71
N PHE A 141 0.71 -19.69 -14.89
CA PHE A 141 0.74 -18.73 -15.99
C PHE A 141 2.05 -18.75 -16.81
N GLY A 142 3.02 -19.59 -16.45
CA GLY A 142 4.32 -19.66 -17.12
C GLY A 142 5.08 -18.34 -17.08
N ASP A 143 5.74 -18.00 -18.19
CA ASP A 143 6.59 -16.81 -18.30
C ASP A 143 5.83 -15.49 -18.17
N LEU A 144 4.50 -15.49 -18.36
CA LEU A 144 3.66 -14.29 -18.20
C LEU A 144 3.67 -13.76 -16.76
N ALA A 145 3.93 -14.61 -15.77
CA ALA A 145 4.01 -14.22 -14.37
C ALA A 145 5.34 -13.56 -13.98
N VAL A 146 6.41 -13.79 -14.74
CA VAL A 146 7.77 -13.43 -14.35
C VAL A 146 8.35 -12.34 -15.26
N GLN A 147 8.01 -12.35 -16.55
CA GLN A 147 8.60 -11.46 -17.53
C GLN A 147 7.62 -10.38 -17.96
N ASN A 148 8.01 -9.11 -17.75
CA ASN A 148 7.30 -7.98 -18.35
C ASN A 148 7.76 -7.72 -19.80
N ASN A 149 8.96 -8.17 -20.14
CA ASN A 149 9.62 -7.98 -21.42
C ASN A 149 9.73 -9.33 -22.12
N MET A 150 8.81 -9.61 -23.05
CA MET A 150 8.85 -10.84 -23.83
C MET A 150 9.74 -10.64 -25.06
N PRO A 151 10.73 -11.51 -25.32
CA PRO A 151 11.49 -11.47 -26.57
C PRO A 151 10.53 -11.66 -27.74
N VAL A 152 10.51 -10.72 -28.67
CA VAL A 152 9.85 -10.92 -29.97
C VAL A 152 10.91 -11.45 -30.92
N GLY A 153 10.69 -12.65 -31.46
CA GLY A 153 11.46 -13.13 -32.59
C GLY A 153 11.30 -12.15 -33.75
N THR A 154 12.38 -11.89 -34.50
CA THR A 154 12.33 -11.14 -35.75
C THR A 154 11.63 -11.99 -36.82
N SER A 155 10.34 -12.30 -36.65
CA SER A 155 9.57 -12.88 -37.75
C SER A 155 9.32 -11.77 -38.77
N VAL A 156 10.29 -11.60 -39.66
CA VAL A 156 10.01 -11.16 -41.02
C VAL A 156 8.96 -12.16 -41.51
N ILE A 157 7.69 -11.79 -41.54
CA ILE A 157 6.71 -12.53 -42.35
C ILE A 157 7.35 -12.56 -43.74
N PRO A 158 7.57 -13.74 -44.36
CA PRO A 158 8.11 -13.79 -45.71
C PRO A 158 7.18 -12.95 -46.58
N VAL A 159 7.62 -11.75 -46.97
CA VAL A 159 6.91 -10.95 -47.96
C VAL A 159 6.97 -11.80 -49.22
N PRO A 160 5.81 -12.19 -49.80
CA PRO A 160 5.85 -12.93 -51.05
C PRO A 160 6.61 -12.09 -52.09
N PRO A 161 7.25 -12.71 -53.09
CA PRO A 161 8.12 -12.00 -54.04
C PRO A 161 7.44 -10.84 -54.80
N ASP A 162 6.10 -10.79 -54.77
CA ASP A 162 5.26 -9.75 -55.36
C ASP A 162 5.03 -8.53 -54.47
N GLY A 163 5.53 -8.52 -53.23
CA GLY A 163 5.39 -7.40 -52.29
C GLY A 163 4.01 -7.26 -51.67
N ALA A 164 3.10 -8.22 -51.87
CA ALA A 164 1.72 -8.13 -51.36
C ALA A 164 1.60 -8.67 -49.93
N ASN A 165 0.96 -7.90 -49.04
CA ASN A 165 0.61 -8.41 -47.71
C ASN A 165 -0.39 -9.57 -47.84
N PRO A 166 -0.29 -10.64 -47.02
CA PRO A 166 -1.27 -11.73 -47.01
C PRO A 166 -2.70 -11.18 -46.86
N ALA A 167 -3.66 -11.70 -47.64
CA ALA A 167 -5.03 -11.16 -47.70
C ALA A 167 -5.78 -11.13 -46.35
N TRP A 168 -5.35 -11.92 -45.36
CA TRP A 168 -5.92 -11.93 -44.01
C TRP A 168 -5.47 -10.74 -43.12
N LEU A 169 -4.48 -9.95 -43.56
CA LEU A 169 -3.89 -8.82 -42.82
C LEU A 169 -4.59 -7.46 -43.07
N GLY A 170 -5.69 -7.43 -43.81
CA GLY A 170 -6.65 -6.30 -43.79
C GLY A 170 -6.06 -4.91 -44.06
N GLY A 171 -5.09 -4.78 -44.97
CA GLY A 171 -4.53 -3.48 -45.38
C GLY A 171 -3.65 -2.76 -44.36
N ALA A 172 -3.34 -3.37 -43.20
CA ALA A 172 -2.41 -2.78 -42.24
C ALA A 172 -0.96 -2.95 -42.73
N THR A 173 -0.31 -1.85 -43.12
CA THR A 173 1.13 -1.82 -43.35
C THR A 173 1.83 -1.86 -41.98
N MET A 174 2.24 -3.05 -41.54
CA MET A 174 3.24 -3.15 -40.47
C MET A 174 4.58 -2.76 -41.07
N ALA A 175 5.06 -1.55 -40.78
CA ALA A 175 6.47 -1.24 -41.03
C ALA A 175 7.29 -2.28 -40.22
N PRO A 176 8.22 -3.01 -40.86
CA PRO A 176 9.15 -3.84 -40.10
C PRO A 176 9.86 -2.92 -39.11
N LEU A 177 9.81 -3.23 -37.82
CA LEU A 177 10.67 -2.58 -36.85
C LEU A 177 12.11 -2.78 -37.35
N ALA A 178 12.77 -1.70 -37.74
CA ALA A 178 14.15 -1.76 -38.20
C ALA A 178 15.04 -2.14 -37.01
N VAL A 179 15.41 -3.42 -36.92
CA VAL A 179 16.27 -3.94 -35.86
C VAL A 179 17.69 -4.07 -36.41
N PRO A 180 18.71 -3.47 -35.77
CA PRO A 180 20.09 -3.79 -36.06
C PRO A 180 20.33 -5.28 -35.90
N ALA A 181 20.97 -5.92 -36.88
CA ALA A 181 21.26 -7.35 -36.85
C ALA A 181 22.02 -7.71 -35.54
N GLY A 182 21.44 -8.62 -34.73
CA GLY A 182 22.02 -9.07 -33.46
C GLY A 182 21.39 -8.51 -32.18
N ALA A 183 20.39 -7.64 -32.26
CA ALA A 183 19.67 -7.14 -31.08
C ALA A 183 18.35 -7.90 -30.83
N TRP A 184 18.17 -8.43 -29.62
CA TRP A 184 16.87 -8.92 -29.15
C TRP A 184 15.92 -7.73 -28.93
N GLN A 185 14.75 -7.73 -29.57
CA GLN A 185 13.68 -6.80 -29.23
C GLN A 185 12.80 -7.41 -28.14
N PHE A 186 12.42 -6.59 -27.18
CA PHE A 186 11.49 -6.96 -26.11
C PHE A 186 10.24 -6.10 -26.22
N VAL A 187 9.06 -6.72 -26.17
CA VAL A 187 7.79 -5.99 -26.04
C VAL A 187 7.35 -6.04 -24.58
N ARG A 188 6.97 -4.87 -24.05
CA ARG A 188 6.26 -4.77 -22.76
C ARG A 188 4.81 -5.16 -22.97
N VAL A 189 4.44 -6.36 -22.53
CA VAL A 189 3.10 -6.93 -22.78
C VAL A 189 2.06 -6.38 -21.79
N GLY A 190 2.48 -5.75 -20.69
CA GLY A 190 1.58 -5.29 -19.61
C GLY A 190 0.96 -6.42 -18.77
N ALA A 191 1.19 -7.68 -19.18
CA ALA A 191 0.71 -8.90 -18.55
C ALA A 191 1.25 -9.10 -17.12
N PHE A 192 2.42 -8.55 -16.82
CA PHE A 192 3.08 -8.70 -15.51
C PHE A 192 2.20 -8.21 -14.34
N PHE A 193 1.38 -7.17 -14.56
CA PHE A 193 0.47 -6.73 -13.50
C PHE A 193 -0.56 -7.82 -13.15
N ALA A 194 -1.25 -8.34 -14.17
CA ALA A 194 -2.32 -9.32 -13.99
C ALA A 194 -1.81 -10.67 -13.50
N PHE A 195 -0.64 -11.13 -13.96
CA PHE A 195 -0.13 -12.47 -13.66
C PHE A 195 1.04 -12.49 -12.67
N GLY A 196 1.68 -11.36 -12.40
CA GLY A 196 2.78 -11.23 -11.44
C GLY A 196 2.37 -10.52 -10.15
N VAL A 197 1.46 -9.54 -10.22
CA VAL A 197 1.05 -8.75 -9.04
C VAL A 197 -0.24 -9.27 -8.43
N LEU A 198 -1.32 -9.45 -9.19
CA LEU A 198 -2.61 -9.89 -8.63
C LEU A 198 -2.56 -11.23 -7.87
N PRO A 199 -1.81 -12.27 -8.30
CA PRO A 199 -1.71 -13.52 -7.55
C PRO A 199 -1.07 -13.36 -6.16
N THR A 200 -0.26 -12.32 -5.95
CA THR A 200 0.32 -12.02 -4.63
C THR A 200 -0.76 -11.67 -3.61
N ILE A 201 -1.84 -11.02 -4.03
CA ILE A 201 -2.99 -10.70 -3.18
C ILE A 201 -3.66 -12.00 -2.70
N ILE A 202 -3.82 -12.97 -3.61
CA ILE A 202 -4.45 -14.28 -3.30
C ILE A 202 -3.60 -15.04 -2.27
N PHE A 203 -2.32 -15.18 -2.54
CA PHE A 203 -1.40 -15.89 -1.66
C PHE A 203 -1.31 -15.24 -0.28
N PHE A 204 -1.15 -13.90 -0.21
CA PHE A 204 -1.05 -13.22 1.07
C PHE A 204 -2.37 -13.23 1.85
N SER A 205 -3.52 -13.15 1.17
CA SER A 205 -4.82 -13.28 1.86
C SER A 205 -4.97 -14.66 2.50
N SER A 206 -4.51 -15.72 1.82
CA SER A 206 -4.44 -17.08 2.38
C SER A 206 -3.50 -17.16 3.59
N VAL A 207 -2.27 -16.62 3.50
CA VAL A 207 -1.31 -16.60 4.61
C VAL A 207 -1.86 -15.82 5.80
N MET A 208 -2.45 -14.65 5.57
CA MET A 208 -3.04 -13.82 6.62
C MET A 208 -4.19 -14.56 7.32
N ALA A 209 -5.06 -15.22 6.57
CA ALA A 209 -6.15 -16.04 7.14
C ALA A 209 -5.60 -17.17 8.03
N VAL A 210 -4.52 -17.85 7.61
CA VAL A 210 -3.82 -18.84 8.45
C VAL A 210 -3.26 -18.21 9.73
N LEU A 211 -2.60 -17.05 9.64
CA LEU A 211 -2.05 -16.36 10.80
C LEU A 211 -3.13 -15.91 11.80
N TYR A 212 -4.32 -15.56 11.30
CA TYR A 212 -5.51 -15.32 12.11
C TYR A 212 -6.03 -16.62 12.73
N HIS A 213 -6.15 -17.70 11.98
CA HIS A 213 -6.60 -18.98 12.54
C HIS A 213 -5.68 -19.48 13.68
N LEU A 214 -4.36 -19.29 13.53
CA LEU A 214 -3.35 -19.68 14.51
C LEU A 214 -3.25 -18.77 15.75
N GLY A 215 -3.94 -17.63 15.77
CA GLY A 215 -3.89 -16.70 16.90
C GLY A 215 -2.70 -15.73 16.89
N VAL A 216 -1.89 -15.72 15.83
CA VAL A 216 -0.67 -14.89 15.74
C VAL A 216 -1.03 -13.43 15.54
N MET A 217 -1.92 -13.15 14.57
CA MET A 217 -2.36 -11.78 14.30
C MET A 217 -3.09 -11.15 15.48
N GLN A 218 -3.90 -11.94 16.19
CA GLN A 218 -4.59 -11.51 17.40
C GLN A 218 -3.61 -11.08 18.49
N ALA A 219 -2.51 -11.82 18.66
CA ALA A 219 -1.49 -11.48 19.64
C ALA A 219 -0.79 -10.15 19.29
N VAL A 220 -0.42 -9.96 18.02
CA VAL A 220 0.23 -8.74 17.53
C VAL A 220 -0.70 -7.53 17.64
N VAL A 221 -1.93 -7.64 17.11
CA VAL A 221 -2.94 -6.58 17.16
C VAL A 221 -3.25 -6.21 18.61
N ARG A 222 -3.41 -7.19 19.51
CA ARG A 222 -3.65 -6.93 20.93
C ARG A 222 -2.48 -6.21 21.59
N ALA A 223 -1.23 -6.58 21.29
CA ALA A 223 -0.06 -5.93 21.86
C ALA A 223 -0.02 -4.43 21.48
N ILE A 224 -0.23 -4.13 20.19
CA ILE A 224 -0.27 -2.75 19.69
C ILE A 224 -1.46 -1.98 20.29
N ALA A 225 -2.65 -2.59 20.30
CA ALA A 225 -3.85 -1.99 20.85
C ALA A 225 -3.69 -1.65 22.35
N VAL A 226 -3.04 -2.51 23.14
CA VAL A 226 -2.77 -2.24 24.57
C VAL A 226 -1.84 -1.03 24.74
N VAL A 227 -0.78 -0.94 23.95
CA VAL A 227 0.15 0.21 24.02
C VAL A 227 -0.57 1.50 23.64
N MET A 228 -1.30 1.49 22.52
CA MET A 228 -2.06 2.65 22.05
C MET A 228 -3.15 3.07 23.05
N GLN A 229 -3.95 2.12 23.55
CA GLN A 229 -5.07 2.42 24.44
C GLN A 229 -4.60 3.00 25.76
N LYS A 230 -3.53 2.44 26.36
CA LYS A 230 -2.96 2.94 27.62
C LYS A 230 -2.35 4.33 27.48
N THR A 231 -1.69 4.60 26.37
CA THR A 231 -0.99 5.87 26.14
C THR A 231 -1.97 6.97 25.74
N MET A 232 -2.83 6.71 24.74
CA MET A 232 -3.76 7.67 24.15
C MET A 232 -5.07 7.84 24.92
N ARG A 233 -5.41 6.90 25.81
CA ARG A 233 -6.66 6.88 26.61
C ARG A 233 -7.93 6.94 25.76
N THR A 234 -7.90 6.25 24.63
CA THR A 234 -9.05 6.01 23.75
C THR A 234 -9.90 4.82 24.23
N SER A 235 -11.09 4.65 23.64
CA SER A 235 -11.92 3.49 23.95
C SER A 235 -11.32 2.20 23.41
N GLY A 236 -11.68 1.07 24.01
CA GLY A 236 -11.16 -0.23 23.60
C GLY A 236 -11.51 -0.59 22.16
N ALA A 237 -12.75 -0.35 21.75
CA ALA A 237 -13.23 -0.69 20.41
C ALA A 237 -12.51 0.12 19.33
N GLU A 238 -12.48 1.45 19.44
CA GLU A 238 -11.83 2.26 18.40
C GLU A 238 -10.32 1.99 18.32
N THR A 239 -9.69 1.70 19.46
CA THR A 239 -8.25 1.38 19.49
C THR A 239 -7.96 0.01 18.90
N LEU A 240 -8.80 -0.99 19.20
CA LEU A 240 -8.67 -2.32 18.64
C LEU A 240 -8.88 -2.30 17.12
N SER A 241 -9.86 -1.53 16.64
CA SER A 241 -10.09 -1.33 15.21
C SER A 241 -8.91 -0.61 14.54
N ALA A 242 -8.40 0.48 15.12
CA ALA A 242 -7.23 1.19 14.60
C ALA A 242 -5.96 0.31 14.56
N ALA A 243 -5.72 -0.51 15.59
CA ALA A 243 -4.60 -1.45 15.62
C ALA A 243 -4.79 -2.61 14.62
N GLY A 244 -6.03 -3.09 14.43
CA GLY A 244 -6.35 -4.10 13.43
C GLY A 244 -6.09 -3.63 12.00
N ASN A 245 -6.46 -2.39 11.70
CA ASN A 245 -6.28 -1.72 10.41
C ASN A 245 -4.82 -1.63 9.94
N ILE A 246 -3.83 -1.87 10.81
CA ILE A 246 -2.42 -1.97 10.43
C ILE A 246 -2.18 -3.17 9.49
N PHE A 247 -2.95 -4.26 9.68
CA PHE A 247 -2.71 -5.54 9.01
C PHE A 247 -3.89 -6.02 8.16
N VAL A 248 -5.10 -5.66 8.54
CA VAL A 248 -6.31 -5.98 7.77
C VAL A 248 -6.95 -4.70 7.24
N GLY A 249 -7.83 -4.83 6.25
CA GLY A 249 -8.42 -3.70 5.57
C GLY A 249 -9.58 -3.07 6.33
N GLN A 250 -10.07 -1.99 5.74
CA GLN A 250 -11.13 -1.12 6.27
C GLN A 250 -12.47 -1.83 6.50
N THR A 251 -12.68 -3.00 5.90
CA THR A 251 -13.89 -3.82 6.06
C THR A 251 -13.72 -4.94 7.06
N GLU A 252 -12.51 -5.45 7.26
CA GLU A 252 -12.24 -6.54 8.21
C GLU A 252 -11.92 -6.04 9.62
N ALA A 253 -11.21 -4.91 9.76
CA ALA A 253 -10.89 -4.37 11.08
C ALA A 253 -12.13 -4.09 11.96
N PRO A 254 -13.26 -3.58 11.40
CA PRO A 254 -14.51 -3.43 12.16
C PRO A 254 -15.11 -4.75 12.65
N LEU A 255 -14.81 -5.90 12.02
CA LEU A 255 -15.28 -7.21 12.50
C LEU A 255 -14.72 -7.55 13.88
N LEU A 256 -13.51 -7.05 14.19
CA LEU A 256 -12.86 -7.25 15.48
C LEU A 256 -13.65 -6.63 16.64
N ILE A 257 -14.53 -5.69 16.33
CA ILE A 257 -15.33 -4.91 17.29
C ILE A 257 -16.83 -5.03 17.02
N ARG A 258 -17.26 -6.01 16.21
CA ARG A 258 -18.65 -6.21 15.79
C ARG A 258 -19.68 -6.05 16.93
N PRO A 259 -19.47 -6.61 18.15
CA PRO A 259 -20.45 -6.47 19.23
C PRO A 259 -20.69 -5.03 19.70
N PHE A 260 -19.74 -4.12 19.43
CA PHE A 260 -19.75 -2.75 19.96
C PHE A 260 -20.22 -1.72 18.93
N VAL A 261 -20.14 -2.01 17.62
CA VAL A 261 -20.41 -1.05 16.54
C VAL A 261 -21.78 -0.37 16.69
N LYS A 262 -22.81 -1.13 17.09
CA LYS A 262 -24.16 -0.61 17.31
C LYS A 262 -24.20 0.52 18.35
N ASP A 263 -23.45 0.37 19.44
CA ASP A 263 -23.49 1.25 20.61
C ASP A 263 -22.41 2.34 20.59
N MET A 264 -21.57 2.39 19.55
CA MET A 264 -20.47 3.35 19.46
C MET A 264 -20.96 4.80 19.37
N THR A 265 -20.24 5.71 20.00
CA THR A 265 -20.47 7.16 19.83
C THR A 265 -20.15 7.60 18.40
N GLU A 266 -20.58 8.81 18.01
CA GLU A 266 -20.22 9.40 16.70
C GLU A 266 -18.68 9.56 16.56
N SER A 267 -17.98 9.87 17.66
CA SER A 267 -16.52 10.00 17.68
C SER A 267 -15.82 8.64 17.53
N GLU A 268 -16.35 7.59 18.15
CA GLU A 268 -15.86 6.23 17.99
C GLU A 268 -16.06 5.71 16.56
N LEU A 269 -17.23 5.95 15.95
CA LEU A 269 -17.45 5.61 14.53
C LEU A 269 -16.54 6.41 13.60
N MET A 270 -16.32 7.70 13.89
CA MET A 270 -15.37 8.52 13.16
C MET A 270 -13.95 7.92 13.22
N ALA A 271 -13.52 7.46 14.39
CA ALA A 271 -12.22 6.83 14.57
C ALA A 271 -12.09 5.50 13.80
N VAL A 272 -13.13 4.65 13.81
CA VAL A 272 -13.16 3.39 13.04
C VAL A 272 -13.03 3.66 11.54
N MET A 273 -13.86 4.58 11.01
CA MET A 273 -13.83 4.90 9.58
C MET A 273 -12.52 5.56 9.16
N THR A 274 -12.04 6.54 9.95
CA THR A 274 -10.77 7.23 9.70
C THR A 274 -9.60 6.24 9.74
N GLY A 275 -9.60 5.30 10.69
CA GLY A 275 -8.61 4.24 10.76
C GLY A 275 -8.56 3.40 9.48
N GLY A 276 -9.72 3.03 8.95
CA GLY A 276 -9.79 2.29 7.68
C GLY A 276 -9.27 3.08 6.47
N PHE A 277 -9.48 4.40 6.43
CA PHE A 277 -8.97 5.25 5.35
C PHE A 277 -7.47 5.56 5.46
N ALA A 278 -6.93 5.61 6.69
CA ALA A 278 -5.56 6.02 6.95
C ALA A 278 -4.53 4.90 6.72
N THR A 279 -4.97 3.63 6.66
CA THR A 279 -4.09 2.47 6.53
C THR A 279 -4.37 1.69 5.25
N VAL A 280 -3.51 0.70 4.99
CA VAL A 280 -3.69 -0.29 3.92
C VAL A 280 -3.69 -1.70 4.53
N ALA A 281 -4.41 -2.62 3.91
CA ALA A 281 -4.40 -4.02 4.32
C ALA A 281 -3.08 -4.69 3.95
N GLY A 282 -2.62 -5.64 4.77
CA GLY A 282 -1.39 -6.40 4.51
C GLY A 282 -1.46 -7.18 3.19
N GLY A 283 -2.64 -7.69 2.82
CA GLY A 283 -2.84 -8.41 1.55
C GLY A 283 -2.60 -7.57 0.29
N VAL A 284 -3.00 -6.29 0.29
CA VAL A 284 -2.78 -5.38 -0.84
C VAL A 284 -1.46 -4.63 -0.76
N MET A 285 -0.90 -4.44 0.44
CA MET A 285 0.41 -3.79 0.63
C MET A 285 1.49 -4.44 -0.23
N VAL A 286 1.45 -5.77 -0.33
CA VAL A 286 2.42 -6.56 -1.10
C VAL A 286 2.32 -6.28 -2.60
N ALA A 287 1.14 -5.98 -3.11
CA ALA A 287 0.99 -5.56 -4.49
C ALA A 287 1.77 -4.26 -4.75
N TYR A 288 1.72 -3.30 -3.82
CA TYR A 288 2.52 -2.07 -3.91
C TYR A 288 4.02 -2.34 -3.82
N VAL A 289 4.43 -3.29 -2.96
CA VAL A 289 5.83 -3.76 -2.91
C VAL A 289 6.23 -4.35 -4.26
N GLY A 290 5.39 -5.19 -4.86
CA GLY A 290 5.62 -5.78 -6.18
C GLY A 290 5.80 -4.74 -7.28
N MET A 291 5.03 -3.65 -7.25
CA MET A 291 5.12 -2.53 -8.20
C MET A 291 6.40 -1.70 -8.01
N LEU A 292 6.76 -1.39 -6.76
CA LEU A 292 7.81 -0.42 -6.46
C LEU A 292 9.17 -1.03 -6.19
N ARG A 293 9.31 -2.32 -5.87
CA ARG A 293 10.60 -2.93 -5.50
C ARG A 293 11.70 -2.76 -6.55
N GLY A 294 11.32 -2.59 -7.83
CA GLY A 294 12.27 -2.36 -8.92
C GLY A 294 12.94 -0.98 -8.88
N VAL A 295 12.28 0.01 -8.28
CA VAL A 295 12.78 1.40 -8.15
C VAL A 295 13.08 1.78 -6.70
N PHE A 296 12.46 1.08 -5.74
CA PHE A 296 12.58 1.29 -4.31
C PHE A 296 12.67 -0.06 -3.58
N PRO A 297 13.87 -0.65 -3.46
CA PRO A 297 14.05 -2.02 -2.94
C PRO A 297 13.56 -2.25 -1.49
N GLU A 298 13.65 -1.24 -0.63
CA GLU A 298 13.27 -1.32 0.80
C GLU A 298 11.81 -0.88 1.07
N ILE A 299 10.98 -0.82 0.03
CA ILE A 299 9.61 -0.31 0.11
C ILE A 299 8.74 -1.05 1.11
N ALA A 300 8.92 -2.36 1.33
CA ALA A 300 8.07 -3.12 2.23
C ALA A 300 8.26 -2.69 3.70
N GLY A 301 9.50 -2.40 4.10
CA GLY A 301 9.81 -1.85 5.41
C GLY A 301 9.16 -0.48 5.63
N HIS A 302 9.20 0.37 4.60
CA HIS A 302 8.56 1.68 4.61
C HIS A 302 7.03 1.61 4.68
N LEU A 303 6.40 0.73 3.91
CA LEU A 303 4.95 0.55 3.94
C LEU A 303 4.47 -0.02 5.27
N LEU A 304 5.20 -0.97 5.87
CA LEU A 304 4.91 -1.45 7.23
C LEU A 304 5.01 -0.31 8.25
N CYS A 305 6.09 0.47 8.18
CA CYS A 305 6.29 1.62 9.05
C CYS A 305 5.14 2.63 8.91
N ALA A 306 4.76 2.97 7.67
CA ALA A 306 3.64 3.85 7.37
C ALA A 306 2.34 3.32 7.98
N SER A 307 2.00 2.04 7.79
CA SER A 307 0.80 1.44 8.37
C SER A 307 0.77 1.49 9.90
N ILE A 308 1.90 1.19 10.57
CA ILE A 308 1.99 1.25 12.04
C ILE A 308 1.83 2.69 12.54
N MET A 309 2.47 3.67 11.87
CA MET A 309 2.36 5.09 12.22
C MET A 309 0.96 5.66 11.93
N SER A 310 0.28 5.15 10.91
CA SER A 310 -1.07 5.60 10.53
C SER A 310 -2.11 5.28 11.59
N ALA A 311 -1.95 4.23 12.40
CA ALA A 311 -2.90 3.88 13.45
C ALA A 311 -3.05 4.99 14.54
N PRO A 312 -1.98 5.48 15.20
CA PRO A 312 -2.09 6.63 16.09
C PRO A 312 -2.41 7.93 15.34
N ALA A 313 -1.92 8.13 14.10
CA ALA A 313 -2.27 9.31 13.30
C ALA A 313 -3.78 9.41 13.03
N ALA A 314 -4.41 8.29 12.67
CA ALA A 314 -5.85 8.19 12.43
C ALA A 314 -6.65 8.55 13.67
N LEU A 315 -6.25 8.04 14.85
CA LEU A 315 -6.89 8.39 16.12
C LEU A 315 -6.73 9.88 16.44
N VAL A 316 -5.55 10.47 16.21
CA VAL A 316 -5.33 11.92 16.40
C VAL A 316 -6.29 12.72 15.53
N VAL A 317 -6.30 12.49 14.22
CA VAL A 317 -7.11 13.30 13.31
C VAL A 317 -8.60 13.06 13.55
N ALA A 318 -9.04 11.81 13.74
CA ALA A 318 -10.43 11.49 14.03
C ALA A 318 -10.93 12.22 15.29
N LYS A 319 -10.12 12.23 16.36
CA LYS A 319 -10.46 12.86 17.65
C LYS A 319 -10.30 14.37 17.65
N ILE A 320 -9.64 14.96 16.64
CA ILE A 320 -9.69 16.40 16.39
C ILE A 320 -10.97 16.74 15.62
N VAL A 321 -11.28 16.00 14.55
CA VAL A 321 -12.39 16.31 13.65
C VAL A 321 -13.75 16.07 14.31
N ILE A 322 -13.94 14.94 14.98
CA ILE A 322 -15.12 14.67 15.83
C ILE A 322 -14.61 14.22 17.20
N PRO A 323 -14.36 15.17 18.13
CA PRO A 323 -13.89 14.86 19.47
C PRO A 323 -14.94 14.10 20.30
N GLU A 324 -14.48 13.34 21.30
CA GLU A 324 -15.33 12.67 22.28
C GLU A 324 -15.59 13.62 23.47
N PRO A 325 -16.80 14.18 23.64
CA PRO A 325 -17.09 15.13 24.70
C PRO A 325 -17.22 14.48 26.09
N ASP A 326 -17.64 13.21 26.17
CA ASP A 326 -17.72 12.45 27.41
C ASP A 326 -17.18 11.03 27.23
N PRO A 327 -15.96 10.74 27.70
CA PRO A 327 -15.37 9.40 27.63
C PRO A 327 -16.18 8.31 28.32
N ASN A 328 -16.99 8.65 29.34
CA ASN A 328 -17.80 7.68 30.08
C ASN A 328 -19.01 7.16 29.29
N LYS A 329 -19.34 7.82 28.17
CA LYS A 329 -20.41 7.36 27.27
C LYS A 329 -20.01 6.09 26.50
N SER A 330 -18.72 5.83 26.32
CA SER A 330 -18.25 4.63 25.64
C SER A 330 -18.35 3.41 26.55
N LYS A 331 -19.08 2.39 26.08
CA LYS A 331 -19.19 1.09 26.78
C LYS A 331 -17.86 0.32 26.86
N THR A 332 -16.85 0.70 26.09
CA THR A 332 -15.56 0.01 26.04
C THR A 332 -14.41 0.84 26.61
N TYR A 333 -14.69 2.00 27.20
CA TYR A 333 -13.66 2.83 27.80
C TYR A 333 -12.86 2.05 28.86
N GLY A 334 -11.53 2.04 28.73
CA GLY A 334 -10.65 1.32 29.66
C GLY A 334 -10.67 -0.20 29.58
N SER A 335 -11.43 -0.83 28.67
CA SER A 335 -11.48 -2.29 28.52
C SER A 335 -11.08 -2.74 27.11
N LEU A 336 -10.19 -3.72 27.02
CA LEU A 336 -9.81 -4.37 25.75
C LEU A 336 -10.28 -5.83 25.80
N LYS A 337 -11.59 -6.03 25.60
CA LYS A 337 -12.13 -7.38 25.37
C LYS A 337 -11.99 -7.70 23.88
N VAL A 338 -10.99 -8.53 23.59
CA VAL A 338 -10.74 -9.07 22.25
C VAL A 338 -11.28 -10.49 22.23
N ASP A 339 -12.44 -10.72 21.61
CA ASP A 339 -12.94 -12.07 21.34
C ASP A 339 -12.87 -12.33 19.84
N LEU A 340 -11.78 -12.96 19.42
CA LEU A 340 -11.47 -13.26 18.03
C LEU A 340 -11.37 -14.78 17.89
N ARG A 341 -12.53 -15.44 17.85
CA ARG A 341 -12.59 -16.86 17.51
C ARG A 341 -12.55 -16.98 15.99
N SER A 342 -11.60 -17.76 15.49
CA SER A 342 -11.66 -18.23 14.10
C SER A 342 -12.95 -19.03 13.91
N THR A 343 -13.67 -18.75 12.83
CA THR A 343 -14.81 -19.55 12.38
C THR A 343 -14.37 -20.80 11.60
N ASP A 344 -13.11 -20.83 11.14
CA ASP A 344 -12.57 -21.93 10.35
C ASP A 344 -12.38 -23.19 11.19
N ALA A 345 -12.67 -24.35 10.60
CA ALA A 345 -12.57 -25.65 11.26
C ALA A 345 -11.11 -26.06 11.50
N ASN A 346 -10.20 -25.68 10.59
CA ASN A 346 -8.77 -25.99 10.67
C ASN A 346 -7.94 -25.03 9.80
N VAL A 347 -6.61 -25.17 9.83
CA VAL A 347 -5.66 -24.33 9.09
C VAL A 347 -5.86 -24.39 7.57
N ILE A 348 -6.23 -25.55 7.02
CA ILE A 348 -6.43 -25.70 5.58
C ILE A 348 -7.71 -24.99 5.14
N ASP A 349 -8.77 -25.10 5.93
CA ASP A 349 -10.01 -24.35 5.75
C ASP A 349 -9.75 -22.83 5.77
N ALA A 350 -8.99 -22.35 6.77
CA ALA A 350 -8.57 -20.95 6.84
C ALA A 350 -7.78 -20.50 5.59
N ALA A 351 -6.84 -21.34 5.12
CA ALA A 351 -6.05 -21.05 3.93
C ALA A 351 -6.93 -20.98 2.66
N ALA A 352 -7.87 -21.90 2.49
CA ALA A 352 -8.77 -21.96 1.36
C ALA A 352 -9.76 -20.78 1.34
N ARG A 353 -10.33 -20.44 2.50
CA ARG A 353 -11.17 -19.24 2.65
C ARG A 353 -10.38 -17.98 2.33
N GLY A 354 -9.18 -17.82 2.89
CA GLY A 354 -8.33 -16.66 2.63
C GLY A 354 -7.91 -16.54 1.16
N ALA A 355 -7.66 -17.66 0.47
CA ALA A 355 -7.39 -17.65 -0.97
C ALA A 355 -8.62 -17.21 -1.78
N SER A 356 -9.84 -17.62 -1.38
CA SER A 356 -11.08 -17.25 -2.06
C SER A 356 -11.41 -15.76 -1.88
N GLU A 357 -11.26 -15.25 -0.65
CA GLU A 357 -11.37 -13.82 -0.33
C GLU A 357 -10.32 -13.01 -1.12
N GLY A 358 -9.08 -13.51 -1.17
CA GLY A 358 -7.99 -12.90 -1.94
C GLY A 358 -8.23 -12.89 -3.44
N LEU A 359 -8.83 -13.94 -4.01
CA LEU A 359 -9.21 -14.00 -5.43
C LEU A 359 -10.27 -12.94 -5.75
N GLN A 360 -11.32 -12.83 -4.93
CA GLN A 360 -12.34 -11.81 -5.11
C GLN A 360 -11.73 -10.40 -5.03
N LEU A 361 -10.84 -10.17 -4.05
CA LEU A 361 -10.12 -8.91 -3.92
C LEU A 361 -9.25 -8.62 -5.15
N ALA A 362 -8.49 -9.60 -5.65
CA ALA A 362 -7.65 -9.46 -6.84
C ALA A 362 -8.46 -9.12 -8.10
N LEU A 363 -9.60 -9.78 -8.31
CA LEU A 363 -10.51 -9.49 -9.41
C LEU A 363 -11.09 -8.09 -9.31
N ASN A 364 -11.53 -7.69 -8.11
CA ASN A 364 -12.03 -6.34 -7.87
C ASN A 364 -10.96 -5.29 -8.15
N VAL A 365 -9.71 -5.51 -7.72
CA VAL A 365 -8.58 -4.61 -8.00
C VAL A 365 -8.30 -4.53 -9.50
N GLY A 366 -8.22 -5.66 -10.20
CA GLY A 366 -7.98 -5.68 -11.65
C GLY A 366 -9.08 -4.96 -12.44
N ALA A 367 -10.34 -5.26 -12.15
CA ALA A 367 -11.50 -4.62 -12.78
C ALA A 367 -11.56 -3.12 -12.48
N MET A 368 -11.32 -2.73 -11.22
CA MET A 368 -11.24 -1.33 -10.79
C MET A 368 -10.15 -0.58 -11.55
N LEU A 369 -8.94 -1.13 -11.64
CA LEU A 369 -7.84 -0.45 -12.33
C LEU A 369 -8.10 -0.26 -13.82
N LEU A 370 -8.60 -1.29 -14.50
CA LEU A 370 -8.98 -1.20 -15.90
C LEU A 370 -10.00 -0.07 -16.11
N ALA A 371 -11.08 -0.05 -15.30
CA ALA A 371 -12.13 0.94 -15.43
C ALA A 371 -11.62 2.37 -15.12
N PHE A 372 -10.93 2.57 -14.00
CA PHE A 372 -10.49 3.90 -13.59
C PHE A 372 -9.39 4.48 -14.50
N LEU A 373 -8.44 3.66 -14.97
CA LEU A 373 -7.43 4.13 -15.93
C LEU A 373 -8.07 4.55 -17.26
N ALA A 374 -9.06 3.78 -17.74
CA ALA A 374 -9.81 4.15 -18.94
C ALA A 374 -10.63 5.44 -18.75
N ILE A 375 -11.28 5.60 -17.60
CA ILE A 375 -12.03 6.82 -17.26
C ILE A 375 -11.10 8.03 -17.17
N ILE A 376 -9.94 7.89 -16.50
CA ILE A 376 -8.95 8.97 -16.42
C ILE A 376 -8.45 9.35 -17.81
N ALA A 377 -8.12 8.38 -18.67
CA ALA A 377 -7.69 8.64 -20.04
C ALA A 377 -8.78 9.38 -20.86
N MET A 378 -10.05 8.96 -20.71
CA MET A 378 -11.18 9.63 -21.35
C MET A 378 -11.35 11.07 -20.84
N ILE A 379 -11.28 11.30 -19.52
CA ILE A 379 -11.36 12.62 -18.92
C ILE A 379 -10.19 13.49 -19.40
N ASN A 380 -8.98 12.96 -19.47
CA ASN A 380 -7.81 13.69 -19.97
C ASN A 380 -7.97 14.08 -21.44
N GLY A 381 -8.54 13.21 -22.27
CA GLY A 381 -8.88 13.55 -23.66
C GLY A 381 -9.86 14.74 -23.73
N PHE A 382 -10.89 14.74 -22.88
CA PHE A 382 -11.85 15.83 -22.79
C PHE A 382 -11.24 17.12 -22.22
N VAL A 383 -10.50 17.03 -21.11
CA VAL A 383 -9.83 18.16 -20.47
C VAL A 383 -8.77 18.77 -21.40
N GLY A 384 -8.03 17.95 -22.13
CA GLY A 384 -7.06 18.41 -23.13
C GLY A 384 -7.74 19.12 -24.30
N TRP A 385 -8.89 18.60 -24.77
CA TRP A 385 -9.70 19.28 -25.78
C TRP A 385 -10.20 20.65 -25.30
N VAL A 386 -10.78 20.72 -24.10
CA VAL A 386 -11.23 21.99 -23.50
C VAL A 386 -10.05 22.94 -23.28
N GLY A 387 -8.93 22.45 -22.75
CA GLY A 387 -7.71 23.22 -22.53
C GLY A 387 -7.18 23.85 -23.82
N GLY A 388 -7.19 23.08 -24.91
CA GLY A 388 -6.83 23.57 -26.25
C GLY A 388 -7.67 24.75 -26.72
N LEU A 389 -8.96 24.81 -26.37
CA LEU A 389 -9.82 25.96 -26.70
C LEU A 389 -9.39 27.26 -26.02
N PHE A 390 -8.69 27.16 -24.88
CA PHE A 390 -8.20 28.32 -24.11
C PHE A 390 -6.67 28.51 -24.24
N GLY A 391 -6.01 27.83 -25.18
CA GLY A 391 -4.55 27.89 -25.35
C GLY A 391 -3.74 27.15 -24.28
N ALA A 392 -4.38 26.32 -23.46
CA ALA A 392 -3.74 25.45 -22.47
C ALA A 392 -3.52 24.05 -23.06
N GLU A 393 -2.57 23.93 -23.98
CA GLU A 393 -2.19 22.66 -24.59
C GLU A 393 -1.61 21.69 -23.56
N GLY A 394 -1.96 20.40 -23.68
CA GLY A 394 -1.46 19.34 -22.78
C GLY A 394 -2.06 19.35 -21.37
N LEU A 395 -3.17 20.08 -21.14
CA LEU A 395 -3.87 20.07 -19.86
C LEU A 395 -4.43 18.67 -19.57
N THR A 396 -4.10 18.13 -18.39
CA THR A 396 -4.66 16.87 -17.90
C THR A 396 -5.25 17.04 -16.50
N MET A 397 -6.11 16.10 -16.11
CA MET A 397 -6.70 16.05 -14.78
C MET A 397 -5.62 15.92 -13.70
N GLU A 398 -4.60 15.11 -13.93
CA GLU A 398 -3.46 14.94 -13.02
C GLU A 398 -2.70 16.25 -12.84
N LEU A 399 -2.51 17.03 -13.91
CA LEU A 399 -1.82 18.32 -13.83
C LEU A 399 -2.63 19.32 -12.98
N MET A 400 -3.94 19.38 -13.19
CA MET A 400 -4.84 20.24 -12.40
C MET A 400 -4.80 19.88 -10.91
N LEU A 401 -4.94 18.60 -10.59
CA LEU A 401 -4.85 18.12 -9.21
C LEU A 401 -3.45 18.33 -8.63
N GLY A 402 -2.42 18.20 -9.47
CA GLY A 402 -1.03 18.52 -9.19
C GLY A 402 -0.92 19.93 -8.63
N TYR A 403 -1.44 20.93 -9.34
CA TYR A 403 -1.42 22.31 -8.86
C TYR A 403 -2.19 22.53 -7.55
N VAL A 404 -3.35 21.90 -7.39
CA VAL A 404 -4.18 22.04 -6.18
C VAL A 404 -3.50 21.43 -4.95
N LEU A 405 -2.86 20.27 -5.09
CA LEU A 405 -2.27 19.52 -3.98
C LEU A 405 -0.76 19.74 -3.82
N ARG A 406 -0.12 20.46 -4.75
CA ARG A 406 1.28 20.89 -4.65
C ARG A 406 1.63 21.54 -3.31
N PRO A 407 0.81 22.46 -2.74
CA PRO A 407 1.13 23.08 -1.45
C PRO A 407 1.22 22.05 -0.32
N PHE A 408 0.36 21.03 -0.33
CA PHE A 408 0.40 19.93 0.64
C PHE A 408 1.64 19.06 0.43
N ALA A 409 1.97 18.70 -0.81
CA ALA A 409 3.19 17.95 -1.13
C ALA A 409 4.44 18.68 -0.63
N TRP A 410 4.57 19.97 -0.95
CA TRP A 410 5.68 20.79 -0.50
C TRP A 410 5.73 20.94 1.02
N ALA A 411 4.59 21.13 1.68
CA ALA A 411 4.50 21.22 3.14
C ALA A 411 4.94 19.91 3.84
N MET A 412 4.68 18.75 3.24
CA MET A 412 5.21 17.47 3.75
C MET A 412 6.74 17.36 3.63
N GLY A 413 7.40 18.28 2.94
CA GLY A 413 8.85 18.34 2.78
C GLY A 413 9.37 17.77 1.47
N VAL A 414 8.50 17.62 0.45
CA VAL A 414 8.88 17.28 -0.93
C VAL A 414 9.64 18.45 -1.56
N ASN A 415 10.60 18.15 -2.45
CA ASN A 415 11.30 19.18 -3.20
C ASN A 415 10.35 19.94 -4.13
N TRP A 416 10.56 21.24 -4.31
CA TRP A 416 9.63 22.07 -5.11
C TRP A 416 9.53 21.62 -6.57
N ALA A 417 10.62 21.06 -7.12
CA ALA A 417 10.66 20.47 -8.45
C ALA A 417 9.76 19.22 -8.55
N ASP A 418 9.76 18.38 -7.51
CA ASP A 418 8.98 17.14 -7.46
C ASP A 418 7.53 17.38 -6.99
N ALA A 419 7.24 18.53 -6.37
CA ALA A 419 5.98 18.78 -5.69
C ALA A 419 4.75 18.74 -6.61
N ASN A 420 4.92 19.07 -7.90
CA ASN A 420 3.84 18.93 -8.88
C ASN A 420 3.50 17.46 -9.13
N LEU A 421 4.51 16.62 -9.41
CA LEU A 421 4.33 15.19 -9.62
C LEU A 421 3.72 14.53 -8.37
N VAL A 422 4.28 14.81 -7.20
CA VAL A 422 3.72 14.27 -5.95
C VAL A 422 2.29 14.77 -5.73
N GLY A 423 2.00 16.06 -5.95
CA GLY A 423 0.64 16.60 -5.89
C GLY A 423 -0.33 15.86 -6.82
N SER A 424 0.09 15.54 -8.04
CA SER A 424 -0.70 14.77 -9.00
C SER A 424 -1.00 13.37 -8.46
N LEU A 425 -0.01 12.70 -7.86
CA LEU A 425 -0.19 11.39 -7.24
C LEU A 425 -1.21 11.42 -6.08
N LEU A 426 -1.17 12.46 -5.23
CA LEU A 426 -2.15 12.64 -4.15
C LEU A 426 -3.58 12.83 -4.71
N GLY A 427 -3.70 13.53 -5.84
CA GLY A 427 -4.95 13.74 -6.53
C GLY A 427 -5.52 12.47 -7.13
N ILE A 428 -4.68 11.74 -7.87
CA ILE A 428 -5.00 10.42 -8.46
C ILE A 428 -5.47 9.47 -7.35
N LYS A 429 -4.74 9.42 -6.23
CA LYS A 429 -5.13 8.62 -5.07
C LYS A 429 -6.53 8.97 -4.60
N THR A 430 -6.83 10.25 -4.43
CA THR A 430 -8.10 10.72 -3.85
C THR A 430 -9.30 10.40 -4.75
N ILE A 431 -9.13 10.57 -6.07
CA ILE A 431 -10.24 10.46 -7.03
C ILE A 431 -10.42 9.04 -7.54
N ALA A 432 -9.33 8.33 -7.80
CA ALA A 432 -9.35 6.93 -8.18
C ALA A 432 -9.09 6.06 -6.96
N ASN A 433 -7.81 5.77 -6.69
CA ASN A 433 -7.35 5.00 -5.55
C ASN A 433 -5.82 5.01 -5.48
N GLU A 434 -5.29 4.54 -4.36
CA GLU A 434 -3.87 4.39 -4.09
C GLU A 434 -3.17 3.39 -5.03
N PHE A 435 -3.86 2.37 -5.55
CA PHE A 435 -3.29 1.43 -6.52
C PHE A 435 -2.86 2.13 -7.81
N VAL A 436 -3.75 2.96 -8.39
CA VAL A 436 -3.43 3.77 -9.58
C VAL A 436 -2.27 4.71 -9.27
N ALA A 437 -2.31 5.38 -8.11
CA ALA A 437 -1.26 6.31 -7.72
C ALA A 437 0.10 5.61 -7.55
N TYR A 438 0.15 4.42 -6.97
CA TYR A 438 1.40 3.65 -6.83
C TYR A 438 1.94 3.14 -8.16
N GLN A 439 1.06 2.75 -9.09
CA GLN A 439 1.48 2.38 -10.43
C GLN A 439 2.11 3.58 -11.16
N VAL A 440 1.46 4.75 -11.12
CA VAL A 440 2.01 5.97 -11.72
C VAL A 440 3.31 6.41 -11.05
N LEU A 441 3.42 6.24 -9.73
CA LEU A 441 4.69 6.48 -9.01
C LEU A 441 5.79 5.53 -9.49
N ALA A 442 5.50 4.25 -9.71
CA ALA A 442 6.46 3.28 -10.20
C ALA A 442 6.92 3.61 -11.63
N ASP A 443 5.99 4.01 -12.51
CA ASP A 443 6.29 4.34 -13.91
C ASP A 443 7.07 5.65 -14.04
N ARG A 444 6.79 6.64 -13.18
CA ARG A 444 7.40 7.98 -13.21
C ARG A 444 8.47 8.20 -12.14
N ALA A 445 8.94 7.12 -11.50
CA ALA A 445 9.92 7.19 -10.41
C ALA A 445 11.22 7.88 -10.84
N SER A 446 11.64 7.71 -12.10
CA SER A 446 12.84 8.32 -12.67
C SER A 446 12.73 9.83 -12.87
N GLU A 447 11.52 10.40 -12.84
CA GLU A 447 11.30 11.84 -12.93
C GLU A 447 11.51 12.56 -11.59
N LEU A 448 11.49 11.83 -10.47
CA LEU A 448 11.73 12.41 -9.15
C LEU A 448 13.22 12.74 -8.97
N THR A 449 13.49 13.99 -8.61
CA THR A 449 14.86 14.50 -8.43
C THR A 449 15.50 14.02 -7.14
N SER A 450 14.72 13.56 -6.15
CA SER A 450 15.26 13.08 -4.86
C SER A 450 14.59 11.82 -4.35
N VAL A 451 15.42 10.96 -3.73
CA VAL A 451 14.96 9.79 -2.96
C VAL A 451 14.04 10.23 -1.81
N ARG A 452 14.30 11.39 -1.20
CA ARG A 452 13.46 11.99 -0.16
C ARG A 452 12.02 12.17 -0.65
N SER A 453 11.82 12.76 -1.83
CA SER A 453 10.47 12.93 -2.41
C SER A 453 9.77 11.60 -2.65
N MET A 454 10.51 10.57 -3.09
CA MET A 454 9.97 9.22 -3.27
C MET A 454 9.50 8.62 -1.94
N VAL A 455 10.32 8.70 -0.87
CA VAL A 455 9.95 8.22 0.48
C VAL A 455 8.71 8.95 1.00
N ILE A 456 8.66 10.29 0.89
CA ILE A 456 7.51 11.08 1.37
C ILE A 456 6.25 10.74 0.57
N ALA A 457 6.36 10.61 -0.76
CA ALA A 457 5.25 10.21 -1.60
C ALA A 457 4.71 8.83 -1.21
N THR A 458 5.57 7.85 -0.96
CA THR A 458 5.16 6.53 -0.47
C THR A 458 4.30 6.62 0.79
N TYR A 459 4.71 7.41 1.80
CA TYR A 459 3.94 7.51 3.04
C TYR A 459 2.62 8.24 2.84
N ALA A 460 2.61 9.30 2.02
CA ALA A 460 1.40 10.05 1.73
C ALA A 460 0.38 9.23 0.92
N LEU A 461 0.87 8.33 0.06
CA LEU A 461 0.03 7.41 -0.71
C LEU A 461 -0.45 6.20 0.11
N CYS A 462 0.21 5.84 1.21
CA CYS A 462 -0.18 4.73 2.07
C CYS A 462 -1.50 5.01 2.83
N GLY A 463 -2.62 4.59 2.26
CA GLY A 463 -3.94 4.61 2.89
C GLY A 463 -5.08 4.53 1.87
N PHE A 464 -6.22 3.94 2.27
CA PHE A 464 -7.42 3.79 1.43
C PHE A 464 -8.30 5.05 1.30
N ALA A 465 -7.81 6.23 1.68
CA ALA A 465 -8.57 7.47 1.58
C ALA A 465 -8.84 7.87 0.12
N ASN A 466 -10.01 7.49 -0.40
CA ASN A 466 -10.53 7.84 -1.73
C ASN A 466 -12.07 7.75 -1.76
N PHE A 467 -12.72 8.39 -2.74
CA PHE A 467 -14.18 8.43 -2.81
C PHE A 467 -14.82 7.03 -2.93
N GLY A 468 -14.20 6.12 -3.67
CA GLY A 468 -14.68 4.74 -3.81
C GLY A 468 -14.70 3.98 -2.48
N SER A 469 -13.72 4.24 -1.62
CA SER A 469 -13.59 3.60 -0.31
C SER A 469 -14.68 4.01 0.67
N ILE A 470 -15.34 5.17 0.47
CA ILE A 470 -16.55 5.50 1.24
C ILE A 470 -17.65 4.45 0.98
N GLY A 471 -17.84 4.07 -0.29
CA GLY A 471 -18.77 3.01 -0.67
C GLY A 471 -18.39 1.66 -0.05
N ILE A 472 -17.10 1.32 -0.07
CA ILE A 472 -16.57 0.08 0.51
C ILE A 472 -16.82 0.03 2.03
N GLN A 473 -16.51 1.09 2.77
CA GLN A 473 -16.76 1.13 4.22
C GLN A 473 -18.26 1.09 4.54
N LEU A 474 -19.11 1.79 3.78
CA LEU A 474 -20.55 1.69 3.96
C LEU A 474 -21.06 0.27 3.69
N GLY A 475 -20.54 -0.40 2.67
CA GLY A 475 -20.87 -1.78 2.34
C GLY A 475 -20.41 -2.78 3.40
N GLY A 476 -19.22 -2.58 3.98
CA GLY A 476 -18.64 -3.52 4.95
C GLY A 476 -19.03 -3.27 6.42
N ILE A 477 -19.21 -2.02 6.83
CA ILE A 477 -19.54 -1.67 8.23
C ILE A 477 -21.05 -1.70 8.46
N SER A 478 -21.88 -1.26 7.50
CA SER A 478 -23.34 -1.22 7.71
C SER A 478 -23.96 -2.58 8.05
N PRO A 479 -23.54 -3.72 7.47
CA PRO A 479 -24.08 -5.03 7.86
C PRO A 479 -23.82 -5.41 9.33
N LEU A 480 -22.84 -4.77 10.00
CA LEU A 480 -22.55 -5.01 11.41
C LEU A 480 -23.51 -4.28 12.34
N ALA A 481 -24.05 -3.14 11.90
CA ALA A 481 -25.04 -2.33 12.60
C ALA A 481 -25.91 -1.55 11.59
N PRO A 482 -26.93 -2.18 10.97
CA PRO A 482 -27.71 -1.59 9.88
C PRO A 482 -28.34 -0.23 10.24
N GLU A 483 -28.71 -0.05 11.50
CA GLU A 483 -29.33 1.16 12.06
C GLU A 483 -28.37 2.36 12.06
N ARG A 484 -27.06 2.11 11.98
CA ARG A 484 -26.01 3.13 11.98
C ARG A 484 -25.58 3.54 10.57
N ARG A 485 -26.15 2.95 9.51
CA ARG A 485 -25.82 3.28 8.11
C ARG A 485 -25.94 4.77 7.82
N GLY A 486 -26.97 5.43 8.35
CA GLY A 486 -27.18 6.88 8.19
C GLY A 486 -26.06 7.71 8.82
N ASP A 487 -25.59 7.32 10.01
CA ASP A 487 -24.48 7.99 10.69
C ASP A 487 -23.18 7.85 9.89
N LEU A 488 -22.86 6.63 9.46
CA LEU A 488 -21.66 6.33 8.66
C LEU A 488 -21.65 7.13 7.36
N ALA A 489 -22.78 7.18 6.66
CA ALA A 489 -22.90 7.93 5.40
C ALA A 489 -22.70 9.43 5.61
N ARG A 490 -23.25 9.98 6.71
CA ARG A 490 -23.13 11.41 7.05
C ARG A 490 -21.70 11.82 7.37
N ILE A 491 -20.92 10.95 8.02
CA ILE A 491 -19.53 11.26 8.39
C ILE A 491 -18.49 10.78 7.37
N GLY A 492 -18.88 9.95 6.39
CA GLY A 492 -17.96 9.28 5.46
C GLY A 492 -16.98 10.21 4.75
N LEU A 493 -17.45 11.34 4.20
CA LEU A 493 -16.56 12.31 3.56
C LEU A 493 -15.56 12.93 4.56
N ARG A 494 -16.01 13.26 5.77
CA ARG A 494 -15.11 13.79 6.83
C ARG A 494 -14.08 12.74 7.24
N ALA A 495 -14.50 11.49 7.39
CA ALA A 495 -13.61 10.38 7.74
C ALA A 495 -12.55 10.12 6.65
N MET A 496 -12.93 10.21 5.37
CA MET A 496 -11.99 10.09 4.25
C MET A 496 -10.95 11.22 4.25
N VAL A 497 -11.39 12.47 4.44
CA VAL A 497 -10.47 13.62 4.57
C VAL A 497 -9.57 13.46 5.80
N ALA A 498 -10.12 13.01 6.92
CA ALA A 498 -9.34 12.72 8.13
C ALA A 498 -8.28 11.62 7.89
N GLY A 499 -8.61 10.58 7.15
CA GLY A 499 -7.67 9.53 6.76
C GLY A 499 -6.55 10.05 5.85
N THR A 500 -6.89 10.95 4.93
CA THR A 500 -5.91 11.63 4.06
C THR A 500 -4.92 12.45 4.90
N LEU A 501 -5.44 13.26 5.83
CA LEU A 501 -4.60 14.05 6.74
C LEU A 501 -3.73 13.16 7.63
N ALA A 502 -4.24 12.01 8.09
CA ALA A 502 -3.45 11.06 8.86
C ALA A 502 -2.27 10.50 8.05
N ALA A 503 -2.48 10.13 6.78
CA ALA A 503 -1.39 9.72 5.88
C ALA A 503 -0.40 10.87 5.60
N PHE A 504 -0.87 12.12 5.50
CA PHE A 504 0.03 13.27 5.34
C PHE A 504 0.82 13.54 6.61
N MET A 505 0.26 13.31 7.79
CA MET A 505 0.99 13.39 9.06
C MET A 505 2.12 12.36 9.13
N THR A 506 1.88 11.10 8.72
CA THR A 506 2.95 10.09 8.70
C THR A 506 4.05 10.45 7.69
N ALA A 507 3.68 11.01 6.54
CA ALA A 507 4.61 11.54 5.55
C ALA A 507 5.44 12.73 6.07
N CYS A 508 4.84 13.63 6.86
CA CYS A 508 5.56 14.70 7.54
C CYS A 508 6.53 14.12 8.58
N VAL A 509 6.10 13.13 9.37
CA VAL A 509 6.96 12.53 10.40
C VAL A 509 8.16 11.84 9.77
N ILE A 510 7.98 11.07 8.69
CA ILE A 510 9.11 10.45 8.00
C ILE A 510 10.01 11.50 7.31
N GLY A 511 9.42 12.57 6.76
CA GLY A 511 10.16 13.68 6.16
C GLY A 511 11.01 14.47 7.16
N MET A 512 10.67 14.44 8.46
CA MET A 512 11.55 14.98 9.51
C MET A 512 12.78 14.09 9.77
N MET A 513 12.70 12.79 9.48
CA MET A 513 13.74 11.79 9.77
C MET A 513 14.77 11.64 8.64
N PHE A 514 14.31 11.72 7.39
CA PHE A 514 15.13 11.46 6.20
C PHE A 514 15.81 12.73 5.70
#